data_AF-X1B9C3-F1
#
_entry.id   AF-X1B9C3-F1
#
_cell.length_a   1.000
_cell.length_b   1.000
_cell.length_c   1.000
_cell.angle_alpha   90.00
_cell.angle_beta   90.00
_cell.angle_gamma   90.00
#
_symmetry.space_group_name_H-M   'P 1'
#
loop_
_entity.id
_entity.type
_entity.pdbx_description
1 polymer ?
#
loop_
_entity_poly.entity_id
_entity_poly.type
_entity_poly.pdbx_seq_one_letter_code
_entity_poly.pdbx_strand_id
1 'polypeptide(L)' 'IIEMRTDCDQDTLLIVVEQKGGAACHTGRKSCFYRVVGEDGKTLTFADAERIFDPKEVY' A
#
# COMPACT_ATOMS: atom_id res chain seq x y z
N ILE A 1 4.84 -9.03 12.17
CA ILE A 1 6.06 -8.32 11.71
C ILE A 1 7.09 -9.38 11.41
N ILE A 2 7.77 -9.29 10.28
CA ILE A 2 8.84 -10.23 9.87
C ILE A 2 10.21 -9.64 10.20
N GLU A 3 10.43 -8.37 9.87
CA GLU A 3 11.71 -7.68 10.06
C GLU A 3 11.49 -6.17 10.27
N MET A 4 12.41 -5.52 10.98
CA MET A 4 12.48 -4.07 11.10
C MET A 4 13.91 -3.60 10.83
N ARG A 5 14.06 -2.61 9.96
CA ARG A 5 15.34 -1.97 9.60
C ARG A 5 15.23 -0.47 9.83
N THR A 6 16.36 0.20 9.96
CA THR A 6 16.48 1.66 10.02
C THR A 6 17.50 2.13 8.99
N ASP A 7 17.40 3.39 8.56
CA ASP A 7 18.38 4.01 7.66
C ASP A 7 19.67 4.46 8.38
N CYS A 8 20.58 5.12 7.66
CA CYS A 8 21.95 5.35 8.12
C CYS A 8 22.08 6.36 9.27
N ASP A 9 21.21 7.37 9.29
CA ASP A 9 21.10 8.39 10.33
C ASP A 9 19.96 8.13 11.32
N GLN A 10 19.24 7.02 11.14
CA GLN A 10 18.28 6.45 12.10
C GLN A 10 17.02 7.30 12.30
N ASP A 11 16.55 7.98 11.25
CA ASP A 11 15.33 8.78 11.30
C ASP A 11 14.12 8.12 10.60
N THR A 12 14.36 7.02 9.89
CA THR A 12 13.32 6.29 9.15
C THR A 12 13.37 4.78 9.42
N LEU A 13 12.19 4.19 9.70
CA LEU A 13 12.03 2.74 9.84
C LEU A 13 11.42 2.10 8.59
N LEU A 14 11.99 0.97 8.17
CA LEU A 14 11.39 0.04 7.20
C LEU A 14 10.90 -1.20 7.95
N ILE A 15 9.59 -1.44 7.94
CA ILE A 15 8.98 -2.60 8.59
C ILE A 15 8.50 -3.57 7.52
N VAL A 16 9.11 -4.76 7.46
CA VAL A 16 8.66 -5.86 6.61
C VAL A 16 7.60 -6.63 7.38
N VAL A 17 6.41 -6.79 6.78
CA VAL A 17 5.26 -7.42 7.43
C VAL A 17 4.62 -8.49 6.55
N GLU A 18 4.02 -9.48 7.19
CA GLU A 18 2.98 -10.29 6.59
C GLU A 18 1.63 -9.61 6.87
N GLN A 19 0.98 -9.11 5.82
CA GLN A 19 -0.29 -8.38 5.93
C GLN A 19 -1.43 -9.34 6.25
N LYS A 20 -2.03 -9.21 7.43
CA LYS A 20 -3.26 -9.94 7.76
C LYS A 20 -4.43 -9.45 6.89
N GLY A 21 -5.23 -10.39 6.39
CA GLY A 21 -6.39 -10.11 5.52
C GLY A 21 -6.02 -9.68 4.09
N GLY A 22 -4.73 -9.63 3.73
CA GLY A 22 -4.26 -9.31 2.39
C GLY A 22 -4.35 -7.84 1.96
N ALA A 23 -5.30 -7.07 2.51
CA ALA A 23 -5.50 -5.66 2.18
C ALA A 23 -5.08 -4.73 3.32
N ALA A 24 -4.13 -3.83 3.05
CA ALA A 24 -3.79 -2.74 3.97
C ALA A 24 -4.70 -1.51 3.76
N CYS A 25 -5.28 -1.35 2.57
CA CYS A 25 -6.11 -0.20 2.25
C CYS A 25 -7.58 -0.49 2.49
N HIS A 26 -8.27 0.45 3.17
CA HIS A 26 -9.73 0.39 3.39
C HIS A 26 -10.55 0.37 2.09
N THR A 27 -9.96 0.72 0.94
CA THR A 27 -10.61 0.60 -0.37
C THR A 27 -10.58 -0.82 -0.96
N GLY A 28 -10.14 -1.80 -0.17
CA GLY A 28 -10.10 -3.21 -0.57
C GLY A 28 -8.81 -3.64 -1.23
N ARG A 29 -7.75 -2.82 -1.23
CA ARG A 29 -6.52 -3.09 -1.99
C ARG A 29 -5.35 -3.46 -1.11
N LYS A 30 -4.40 -4.20 -1.70
CA LYS A 30 -3.18 -4.66 -1.01
C LYS A 30 -2.39 -3.51 -0.40
N SER A 31 -2.17 -2.45 -1.15
CA SER A 31 -1.45 -1.24 -0.74
C SER A 31 -2.35 -0.01 -0.89
N CYS A 32 -2.10 1.03 -0.08
CA CYS A 32 -2.68 2.36 -0.30
C CYS A 32 -2.10 3.04 -1.54
N PHE A 33 -0.88 2.67 -1.94
CA PHE A 33 -0.12 3.26 -3.04
C PHE A 33 -0.40 2.55 -4.39
N TYR A 34 -1.67 2.33 -4.71
CA TYR A 34 -2.10 1.69 -5.97
C TYR A 34 -2.30 2.67 -7.13
N ARG A 35 -2.08 3.97 -6.89
CA ARG A 35 -2.18 5.02 -7.91
C ARG A 35 -0.78 5.53 -8.22
N VAL A 36 -0.46 5.60 -9.50
CA VAL A 36 0.84 6.08 -10.00
C VAL A 36 0.60 7.41 -10.71
N VAL A 37 1.45 8.40 -10.41
CA VAL A 37 1.42 9.70 -11.07
C VAL A 37 2.11 9.55 -12.43
N GLY A 38 1.43 9.94 -13.49
CA GLY A 38 2.00 9.98 -14.84
C GLY A 38 3.08 11.05 -14.98
N GLU A 39 3.90 10.93 -16.03
CA GLU A 39 5.00 11.88 -16.28
C GLU A 39 4.54 13.33 -16.45
N ASP A 40 3.30 13.54 -16.88
CA ASP A 40 2.67 14.85 -16.99
C ASP A 40 2.30 15.50 -15.64
N GLY A 41 2.47 14.78 -14.53
CA GLY A 41 2.15 15.21 -13.17
C GLY A 41 0.64 15.36 -12.90
N LYS A 42 -0.22 14.98 -13.84
CA LYS A 42 -1.67 15.23 -13.80
C LYS A 42 -2.49 13.96 -13.94
N THR A 43 -2.00 13.01 -14.70
CA THR A 43 -2.68 11.75 -14.93
C THR A 43 -2.40 10.77 -13.79
N LEU A 44 -3.42 10.05 -13.34
CA LEU A 44 -3.27 8.93 -12.42
C LEU A 44 -3.56 7.63 -13.16
N THR A 45 -2.61 6.71 -13.14
CA THR A 45 -2.80 5.33 -13.57
C THR A 45 -2.85 4.41 -12.35
N PHE A 46 -3.28 3.17 -12.56
CA PHE A 46 -3.35 2.19 -11.49
C PHE A 46 -2.27 1.11 -11.65
N ALA A 47 -1.62 0.75 -10.56
CA ALA A 47 -0.67 -0.35 -10.47
C ALA A 47 -1.06 -1.25 -9.28
N ASP A 48 -1.04 -2.57 -9.48
CA ASP A 48 -1.38 -3.58 -8.46
C ASP A 48 -2.70 -3.25 -7.72
N ALA A 49 -3.70 -2.84 -8.49
CA ALA A 49 -4.90 -2.20 -7.96
C ALA A 49 -6.11 -3.14 -7.83
N GLU A 50 -5.88 -4.46 -7.92
CA GLU A 50 -6.92 -5.45 -7.68
C GLU A 50 -7.50 -5.28 -6.28
N ARG A 51 -8.83 -5.43 -6.19
CA ARG A 51 -9.53 -5.45 -4.92
C ARG A 51 -9.57 -6.87 -4.39
N ILE A 52 -9.05 -7.03 -3.17
CA ILE A 52 -9.11 -8.24 -2.35
C ILE A 52 -10.48 -8.35 -1.68
N PHE A 53 -11.12 -7.22 -1.37
CA PHE A 53 -12.51 -7.16 -0.89
C PHE A 53 -13.27 -5.95 -1.43
N ASP A 54 -14.60 -5.99 -1.39
CA ASP A 54 -15.45 -4.82 -1.69
C ASP A 54 -15.69 -4.01 -0.40
N PRO A 55 -15.26 -2.73 -0.33
CA PRO A 55 -15.49 -1.88 0.83
C PRO A 55 -16.96 -1.76 1.24
N LYS A 56 -17.90 -1.83 0.29
CA LYS A 56 -19.33 -1.67 0.58
C LYS A 56 -19.94 -2.85 1.35
N GLU A 57 -19.30 -4.01 1.28
CA GLU A 57 -19.73 -5.21 1.99
C GLU A 57 -19.13 -5.27 3.41
N VAL A 58 -18.12 -4.43 3.69
CA VAL A 58 -17.36 -4.42 4.95
C VAL A 58 -17.70 -3.21 5.82
N TYR A 59 -17.97 -2.05 5.21
CA TYR A 59 -18.24 -0.76 5.87
C TYR A 59 -19.57 -0.17 5.41
#